data_AF-A0AA39IWN9-F1
#
_entry.id   AF-A0AA39IWN9-F1
#
_cell.length_a   1.000
_cell.length_b   1.000
_cell.length_c   1.000
_cell.angle_alpha   90.00
_cell.angle_beta   90.00
_cell.angle_gamma   90.00
#
_symmetry.space_group_name_H-M   'P 1'
#
loop_
_entity.id
_entity.type
_entity.pdbx_description
1 polymer ?
#
loop_
_entity_poly.entity_id
_entity_poly.type
_entity_poly.pdbx_seq_one_letter_code
_entity_poly.pdbx_strand_id
1 'polypeptide(L)'
;MYTTHTLLSHFFPSDLVPLFQMLQQHTSLLVSGSRALGFLLRTTFPGSDIDLYVNFKHFHLIVLFMITTGYGRGHLLGGNIHKPRPQGGAAIFLPSTTYNGKNICTVYEFLHLDNVELKVQVILMMETPMDIILGFHSTVPMNIVAHDVAVSLYPKATFNLGINCAKFDDCHAAITSRSKYTKHSWNLFLDSSAAADADLRDVERYIGDRHCWVIKLPKLHDRHDYLDVKHSVNGHSWVLTYPTPTMGFVTCYSSLFLPQLNYAVCASKTVMSLYQREMVSWCCHILLL
;
A
#
# COMPACT_ATOMS: atom_id res chain seq x y z
N MET A 1 12.17 19.34 3.51
CA MET A 1 12.49 18.60 2.27
C MET A 1 11.97 17.19 2.45
N TYR A 2 11.41 16.54 1.42
CA TYR A 2 10.99 15.14 1.51
C TYR A 2 12.21 14.22 1.40
N THR A 3 12.53 13.50 2.47
CA THR A 3 13.65 12.55 2.50
C THR A 3 13.27 11.28 3.27
N THR A 4 13.90 10.16 2.93
CA THR A 4 13.73 8.90 3.67
C THR A 4 14.09 9.05 5.14
N HIS A 5 15.04 9.94 5.47
CA HIS A 5 15.38 10.29 6.85
C HIS A 5 14.17 10.90 7.59
N THR A 6 13.53 11.92 7.03
CA THR A 6 12.34 12.54 7.66
C THR A 6 11.13 11.61 7.78
N LEU A 7 11.06 10.55 6.97
CA LEU A 7 10.04 9.51 7.09
C LEU A 7 10.30 8.57 8.27
N LEU A 8 11.57 8.25 8.52
CA LEU A 8 11.97 7.08 9.33
C LEU A 8 12.72 7.39 10.62
N SER A 9 13.27 8.60 10.78
CA SER A 9 14.19 8.93 11.89
C SER A 9 13.58 8.78 13.28
N HIS A 10 12.25 8.70 13.38
CA HIS A 10 11.55 8.42 14.63
C HIS A 10 11.55 6.93 15.00
N PHE A 11 11.61 6.04 14.00
CA PHE A 11 11.52 4.59 14.18
C PHE A 11 12.89 3.92 14.09
N PHE A 12 13.80 4.45 13.28
CA PHE A 12 15.11 3.83 13.05
C PHE A 12 16.25 4.82 13.32
N PRO A 13 17.40 4.32 13.81
CA PRO A 13 18.62 5.11 13.92
C PRO A 13 18.97 5.79 12.59
N SER A 14 19.39 7.06 12.64
CA SER A 14 19.58 7.89 11.45
C SER A 14 20.65 7.36 10.50
N ASP A 15 21.67 6.69 11.03
CA ASP A 15 22.75 6.01 10.31
C ASP A 15 22.29 4.75 9.58
N LEU A 16 21.17 4.13 9.99
CA LEU A 16 20.59 2.96 9.35
C LEU A 16 19.51 3.29 8.31
N VAL A 17 19.12 4.56 8.17
CA VAL A 17 18.17 5.01 7.14
C VAL A 17 18.62 4.64 5.71
N PRO A 18 19.90 4.80 5.32
CA PRO A 18 20.37 4.37 4.00
C PRO A 18 20.20 2.86 3.77
N LEU A 19 20.41 2.04 4.81
CA LEU A 19 20.22 0.59 4.75
C LEU A 19 18.74 0.24 4.53
N PHE A 20 17.81 0.94 5.18
CA PHE A 20 16.39 0.77 4.92
C PHE A 20 16.02 1.12 3.48
N GLN A 21 16.57 2.21 2.93
CA GLN A 21 16.29 2.61 1.55
C GLN A 21 16.83 1.58 0.54
N MET A 22 17.99 0.96 0.79
CA MET A 22 18.46 -0.19 0.01
C MET A 22 17.52 -1.39 0.15
N LEU A 23 17.04 -1.67 1.37
CA LEU A 23 16.09 -2.74 1.61
C LEU A 23 14.80 -2.52 0.81
N GLN A 24 14.27 -1.30 0.76
CA GLN A 24 13.13 -0.95 -0.09
C GLN A 24 13.42 -1.22 -1.57
N GLN A 25 14.59 -0.79 -2.06
CA GLN A 25 14.99 -0.98 -3.46
C GLN A 25 15.06 -2.46 -3.84
N HIS A 26 15.64 -3.29 -2.98
CA HIS A 26 15.84 -4.73 -3.24
C HIS A 26 14.57 -5.57 -3.10
N THR A 27 13.66 -5.16 -2.22
CA THR A 27 12.48 -5.97 -1.85
C THR A 27 11.16 -5.42 -2.38
N SER A 28 11.19 -4.25 -3.02
CA SER A 28 10.01 -3.47 -3.39
C SER A 28 9.10 -3.12 -2.19
N LEU A 29 9.69 -3.03 -0.99
CA LEU A 29 8.96 -2.67 0.23
C LEU A 29 8.41 -1.24 0.12
N LEU A 30 7.13 -1.08 0.45
CA LEU A 30 6.45 0.21 0.51
C LEU A 30 6.10 0.57 1.96
N VAL A 31 6.29 1.84 2.31
CA VAL A 31 5.67 2.43 3.50
C VAL A 31 4.32 3.01 3.08
N SER A 32 3.26 2.75 3.84
CA SER A 32 1.94 3.34 3.58
C SER A 32 1.22 3.70 4.89
N GLY A 33 -0.11 3.78 4.87
CA GLY A 33 -0.93 4.09 6.03
C GLY A 33 -0.72 5.51 6.56
N SER A 34 -0.89 5.66 7.87
CA SER A 34 -0.88 6.98 8.51
C SER A 34 0.50 7.66 8.45
N ARG A 35 1.57 6.87 8.41
CA ARG A 35 2.94 7.39 8.32
C ARG A 35 3.24 8.00 6.95
N ALA A 36 2.81 7.37 5.85
CA ALA A 36 2.94 7.92 4.51
C ALA A 36 2.04 9.15 4.29
N LEU A 37 0.81 9.13 4.82
CA LEU A 37 -0.08 10.30 4.83
C LEU A 37 0.57 11.48 5.58
N GLY A 38 1.07 11.22 6.78
CA GLY A 38 1.73 12.23 7.62
C GLY A 38 3.00 12.78 6.97
N PHE A 39 3.79 11.92 6.32
CA PHE A 39 4.95 12.33 5.54
C PHE A 39 4.56 13.37 4.48
N LEU A 40 3.54 13.09 3.65
CA LEU A 40 3.07 14.01 2.61
C LEU A 40 2.48 15.31 3.18
N LEU A 41 1.74 15.23 4.28
CA LEU A 41 1.22 16.40 5.03
C LEU A 41 2.31 17.19 5.76
N ARG A 42 3.52 16.63 5.91
CA ARG A 42 4.57 17.14 6.80
C ARG A 42 4.11 17.27 8.25
N THR A 43 3.34 16.28 8.71
CA THR A 43 2.84 16.19 10.09
C THR A 43 3.14 14.82 10.69
N THR A 44 3.07 14.72 12.01
CA THR A 44 3.17 13.48 12.77
C THR A 44 1.84 13.23 13.46
N PHE A 45 1.32 12.01 13.32
CA PHE A 45 0.16 11.57 14.08
C PHE A 45 0.66 10.94 15.38
N PRO A 46 0.32 11.49 16.57
CA PRO A 46 0.76 10.92 17.84
C PRO A 46 0.35 9.44 17.96
N GLY A 47 1.28 8.60 18.42
CA GLY A 47 1.06 7.16 18.56
C GLY A 47 0.87 6.40 17.24
N SER A 48 1.20 7.03 16.09
CA SER A 48 1.20 6.30 14.80
C SER A 48 2.33 5.28 14.76
N ASP A 49 1.97 4.09 14.31
CA ASP A 49 2.86 3.06 13.83
C ASP A 49 3.42 3.40 12.45
N ILE A 50 4.44 2.63 12.04
CA ILE A 50 4.87 2.59 10.64
C ILE A 50 4.48 1.24 10.02
N ASP A 51 3.73 1.32 8.92
CA ASP A 51 3.23 0.16 8.19
C ASP A 51 4.14 -0.15 6.99
N LEU A 52 4.77 -1.32 7.01
CA LEU A 52 5.68 -1.82 5.98
C LEU A 52 5.00 -2.94 5.18
N TYR A 53 4.75 -2.68 3.90
CA TYR A 53 4.13 -3.64 2.99
C TYR A 53 5.20 -4.30 2.13
N VAL A 54 5.33 -5.61 2.23
CA VAL A 54 6.41 -6.36 1.58
C VAL A 54 6.01 -7.78 1.23
N ASN A 55 6.52 -8.26 0.10
CA ASN A 55 6.32 -9.66 -0.28
C ASN A 55 6.91 -10.61 0.76
N PHE A 56 6.16 -11.64 1.16
CA PHE A 56 6.56 -12.59 2.21
C PHE A 56 7.92 -13.25 1.97
N LYS A 57 8.33 -13.42 0.70
CA LYS A 57 9.64 -14.01 0.34
C LYS A 57 10.84 -13.24 0.91
N HIS A 58 10.66 -11.94 1.18
CA HIS A 58 11.68 -11.06 1.72
C HIS A 58 11.60 -10.85 3.23
N PHE A 59 10.66 -11.51 3.92
CA PHE A 59 10.42 -11.28 5.36
C PHE A 59 11.68 -11.49 6.23
N HIS A 60 12.51 -12.47 5.89
CA HIS A 60 13.76 -12.73 6.61
C HIS A 60 14.73 -11.53 6.60
N LEU A 61 14.79 -10.76 5.51
CA LEU A 61 15.60 -9.54 5.42
C LEU A 61 15.03 -8.44 6.31
N ILE A 62 13.70 -8.34 6.39
CA ILE A 62 13.02 -7.37 7.25
C ILE A 62 13.27 -7.69 8.72
N VAL A 63 13.17 -8.96 9.12
CA VAL A 63 13.48 -9.41 10.49
C VAL A 63 14.91 -9.06 10.87
N LEU A 64 15.88 -9.31 9.99
CA LEU A 64 17.28 -8.95 10.25
C LEU A 64 17.45 -7.43 10.42
N PHE A 65 16.79 -6.63 9.59
CA PHE A 65 16.79 -5.18 9.74
C PHE A 65 16.17 -4.74 11.07
N MET A 66 15.02 -5.29 11.47
CA MET A 66 14.36 -4.99 12.75
C MET A 66 15.28 -5.28 13.94
N ILE A 67 15.95 -6.43 13.95
CA ILE A 67 16.92 -6.77 15.01
C ILE A 67 18.06 -5.75 15.04
N THR A 68 18.57 -5.35 13.86
CA THR A 68 19.67 -4.39 13.73
C THR A 68 19.27 -3.00 14.23
N THR A 69 18.01 -2.61 14.09
CA THR A 69 17.48 -1.32 14.54
C THR A 69 16.96 -1.31 15.97
N GLY A 70 17.18 -2.38 16.75
CA GLY A 70 16.80 -2.43 18.17
C GLY A 70 15.38 -2.92 18.46
N TYR A 71 14.71 -3.52 17.48
CA TYR A 71 13.39 -4.11 17.66
C TYR A 71 13.47 -5.57 18.11
N GLY A 72 12.51 -5.95 18.97
CA GLY A 72 12.40 -7.30 19.50
C GLY A 72 11.81 -8.31 18.50
N ARG A 73 11.42 -9.47 19.02
CA ARG A 73 10.74 -10.50 18.21
C ARG A 73 9.37 -9.98 17.75
N GLY A 74 9.06 -10.15 16.46
CA GLY A 74 7.75 -9.81 15.91
C GLY A 74 6.63 -10.65 16.51
N HIS A 75 5.57 -9.99 16.97
CA HIS A 75 4.35 -10.60 17.48
C HIS A 75 3.34 -10.75 16.35
N LEU A 76 2.73 -11.93 16.21
CA LEU A 76 1.71 -12.16 15.20
C LEU A 76 0.40 -11.48 15.64
N LEU A 77 -0.03 -10.45 14.90
CA LEU A 77 -1.31 -9.76 15.18
C LEU A 77 -2.50 -10.39 14.45
N GLY A 78 -2.26 -11.02 13.30
CA GLY A 78 -3.32 -11.67 12.52
C GLY A 78 -2.94 -11.87 11.06
N GLY A 79 -3.89 -12.38 10.28
CA GLY A 79 -3.75 -12.65 8.84
C GLY A 79 -4.22 -14.05 8.47
N ASN A 80 -4.34 -14.29 7.16
CA ASN A 80 -4.62 -15.62 6.63
C ASN A 80 -3.40 -16.52 6.85
N ILE A 81 -3.30 -17.17 8.01
CA ILE A 81 -2.18 -18.07 8.33
C ILE A 81 -2.07 -19.13 7.24
N HIS A 82 -1.07 -19.01 6.37
CA HIS A 82 -0.70 -20.08 5.47
C HIS A 82 -0.01 -21.15 6.32
N LYS A 83 -0.70 -22.25 6.65
CA LYS A 83 -0.02 -23.48 7.05
C LYS A 83 0.49 -24.13 5.76
N PRO A 84 1.79 -24.17 5.45
CA PRO A 84 2.26 -25.03 4.39
C PRO A 84 1.99 -26.47 4.82
N ARG A 85 1.10 -27.17 4.10
CA ARG A 85 1.02 -28.65 4.15
C ARG A 85 1.61 -29.20 2.84
N PRO A 86 2.28 -30.35 2.90
CA PRO A 86 2.95 -30.92 1.73
C PRO A 86 1.91 -31.33 0.68
N GLN A 87 2.10 -30.82 -0.53
CA GLN A 87 1.56 -31.24 -1.83
C GLN A 87 0.06 -31.60 -1.93
N GLY A 88 -0.71 -30.75 -2.63
CA GLY A 88 -1.87 -31.22 -3.40
C GLY A 88 -3.30 -30.96 -2.89
N GLY A 89 -3.56 -29.97 -2.04
CA GLY A 89 -4.93 -29.66 -1.60
C GLY A 89 -5.17 -28.16 -1.33
N ALA A 90 -6.38 -27.68 -1.61
CA ALA A 90 -6.78 -26.28 -1.49
C ALA A 90 -6.56 -25.70 -0.08
N ALA A 91 -6.01 -24.48 -0.02
CA ALA A 91 -5.71 -23.76 1.21
C ALA A 91 -6.99 -23.20 1.87
N ILE A 92 -7.02 -23.21 3.21
CA ILE A 92 -8.11 -22.63 4.01
C ILE A 92 -7.62 -21.28 4.58
N PHE A 93 -8.35 -20.22 4.27
CA PHE A 93 -8.09 -18.84 4.68
C PHE A 93 -8.80 -18.53 6.01
N LEU A 94 -8.10 -17.87 6.94
CA LEU A 94 -8.68 -17.34 8.19
C LEU A 94 -8.56 -15.81 8.17
N PRO A 95 -9.67 -15.07 8.06
CA PRO A 95 -9.63 -13.62 7.85
C PRO A 95 -9.05 -12.89 9.05
N SER A 96 -8.17 -11.92 8.78
CA SER A 96 -7.84 -10.85 9.74
C SER A 96 -9.01 -9.87 9.84
N THR A 97 -9.30 -9.41 11.06
CA THR A 97 -10.41 -8.49 11.36
C THR A 97 -10.04 -7.02 11.20
N THR A 98 -8.81 -6.65 10.82
CA THR A 98 -8.38 -5.25 10.66
C THR A 98 -8.11 -4.85 9.22
N TYR A 99 -7.80 -5.81 8.34
CA TYR A 99 -7.51 -5.55 6.94
C TYR A 99 -8.29 -6.53 6.05
N ASN A 100 -9.30 -6.05 5.33
CA ASN A 100 -10.03 -6.86 4.34
C ASN A 100 -9.22 -6.98 3.02
N GLY A 101 -7.99 -7.46 3.12
CA GLY A 101 -7.15 -7.81 1.99
C GLY A 101 -7.11 -9.32 1.86
N LYS A 102 -7.82 -9.88 0.87
CA LYS A 102 -7.75 -11.32 0.53
C LYS A 102 -6.32 -11.82 0.29
N ASN A 103 -5.39 -10.90 0.05
CA ASN A 103 -3.99 -11.16 -0.28
C ASN A 103 -2.99 -10.81 0.84
N ILE A 104 -3.47 -10.37 2.02
CA ILE A 104 -2.60 -10.28 3.22
C ILE A 104 -2.42 -11.69 3.77
N CYS A 105 -1.17 -12.14 3.77
CA CYS A 105 -0.77 -13.40 4.40
C CYS A 105 -0.78 -13.23 5.91
N THR A 106 -0.06 -12.25 6.42
CA THR A 106 0.13 -12.08 7.87
C THR A 106 0.65 -10.70 8.21
N VAL A 107 0.35 -10.26 9.43
CA VAL A 107 0.81 -9.00 10.00
C VAL A 107 1.61 -9.30 11.26
N TYR A 108 2.86 -8.84 11.27
CA TYR A 108 3.73 -8.89 12.44
C TYR A 108 3.90 -7.50 13.03
N GLU A 109 3.82 -7.39 14.36
CA GLU A 109 4.15 -6.17 15.09
C GLU A 109 5.48 -6.34 15.81
N PHE A 110 6.40 -5.43 15.51
CA PHE A 110 7.69 -5.30 16.16
C PHE A 110 7.64 -4.11 17.10
N LEU A 111 8.00 -4.35 18.36
CA LEU A 111 8.13 -3.32 19.39
C LEU A 111 9.62 -3.03 19.61
N HIS A 112 9.98 -1.76 19.70
CA HIS A 112 11.35 -1.38 20.03
C HIS A 112 11.67 -1.80 21.47
N LEU A 113 12.86 -2.37 21.71
CA LEU A 113 13.23 -2.96 23.00
C LEU A 113 13.32 -1.91 24.11
N ASP A 114 13.85 -0.72 23.78
CA ASP A 114 13.99 0.38 24.75
C ASP A 114 12.77 1.32 24.82
N ASN A 115 11.84 1.22 23.85
CA ASN A 115 10.67 2.09 23.79
C ASN A 115 9.48 1.38 23.12
N VAL A 116 8.64 0.75 23.93
CA VAL A 116 7.50 -0.03 23.46
C VAL A 116 6.41 0.79 22.76
N GLU A 117 6.47 2.12 22.82
CA GLU A 117 5.59 3.00 22.04
C GLU A 117 5.98 3.07 20.56
N LEU A 118 7.24 2.75 20.23
CA LEU A 118 7.70 2.66 18.85
C LEU A 118 7.31 1.31 18.26
N LYS A 119 6.34 1.35 17.35
CA LYS A 119 5.75 0.16 16.74
C LYS A 119 5.99 0.15 15.23
N VAL A 120 6.44 -0.98 14.73
CA VAL A 120 6.57 -1.26 13.30
C VAL A 120 5.66 -2.43 12.97
N GLN A 121 4.68 -2.22 12.09
CA GLN A 121 3.86 -3.30 11.56
C GLN A 121 4.41 -3.72 10.19
N VAL A 122 4.68 -5.02 10.04
CA VAL A 122 5.11 -5.64 8.79
C VAL A 122 3.97 -6.46 8.24
N ILE A 123 3.38 -5.97 7.14
CA ILE A 123 2.26 -6.57 6.42
C ILE A 123 2.84 -7.38 5.26
N LEU A 124 2.72 -8.71 5.35
CA LEU A 124 3.19 -9.64 4.34
C LEU A 124 2.08 -9.97 3.35
N MET A 125 2.41 -9.94 2.06
CA MET A 125 1.54 -10.40 0.97
C MET A 125 2.24 -11.40 0.05
N MET A 126 1.45 -12.19 -0.68
CA MET A 126 1.97 -13.16 -1.67
C MET A 126 2.55 -12.46 -2.90
N GLU A 127 1.92 -11.37 -3.32
CA GLU A 127 2.17 -10.72 -4.59
C GLU A 127 2.81 -9.34 -4.39
N THR A 128 2.19 -8.29 -4.93
CA THR A 128 2.68 -6.91 -4.87
C THR A 128 2.04 -6.13 -3.71
N PRO A 129 2.80 -5.31 -2.98
CA PRO A 129 2.24 -4.36 -2.01
C PRO A 129 1.09 -3.51 -2.54
N MET A 130 1.14 -3.13 -3.83
CA MET A 130 0.12 -2.27 -4.45
C MET A 130 -1.28 -2.88 -4.44
N ASP A 131 -1.39 -4.21 -4.47
CA ASP A 131 -2.67 -4.90 -4.38
C ASP A 131 -3.38 -4.61 -3.04
N ILE A 132 -2.61 -4.52 -1.95
CA ILE A 132 -3.15 -4.16 -0.63
C ILE A 132 -3.51 -2.68 -0.58
N ILE A 133 -2.66 -1.80 -1.12
CA ILE A 133 -2.89 -0.35 -1.14
C ILE A 133 -4.17 0.00 -1.91
N LEU A 134 -4.36 -0.58 -3.09
CA LEU A 134 -5.56 -0.40 -3.91
C LEU A 134 -6.81 -1.01 -3.26
N GLY A 135 -6.62 -1.93 -2.33
CA GLY A 135 -7.66 -2.59 -1.55
C GLY A 135 -8.11 -1.85 -0.29
N PHE A 136 -7.47 -0.73 0.10
CA PHE A 136 -7.82 0.03 1.29
C PHE A 136 -9.29 0.46 1.34
N HIS A 137 -9.84 0.53 2.55
CA HIS A 137 -11.25 0.83 2.81
C HIS A 137 -11.68 2.25 2.43
N SER A 138 -10.72 3.12 2.10
CA SER A 138 -10.97 4.48 1.65
C SER A 138 -9.75 5.09 0.98
N THR A 139 -9.91 6.26 0.35
CA THR A 139 -8.86 6.90 -0.47
C THR A 139 -7.79 7.63 0.32
N VAL A 140 -8.10 8.18 1.51
CA VAL A 140 -7.12 8.91 2.35
C VAL A 140 -5.81 8.14 2.62
N PRO A 141 -5.83 6.85 3.01
CA PRO A 141 -4.59 6.11 3.26
C PRO A 141 -3.83 5.70 2.00
N MET A 142 -4.35 5.92 0.79
CA MET A 142 -3.74 5.47 -0.47
C MET A 142 -2.57 6.37 -0.89
N ASN A 143 -1.55 6.41 -0.03
CA ASN A 143 -0.28 7.07 -0.23
C ASN A 143 0.83 6.06 0.04
N ILE A 144 1.87 6.08 -0.78
CA ILE A 144 2.98 5.16 -0.67
C ILE A 144 4.30 5.92 -0.66
N VAL A 145 5.28 5.38 0.04
CA VAL A 145 6.66 5.84 -0.02
C VAL A 145 7.55 4.64 -0.32
N ALA A 146 8.19 4.68 -1.47
CA ALA A 146 9.19 3.71 -1.93
C ALA A 146 10.60 4.28 -1.73
N HIS A 147 11.62 3.55 -2.21
CA HIS A 147 13.02 3.97 -2.06
C HIS A 147 13.36 5.28 -2.81
N ASP A 148 12.70 5.59 -3.92
CA ASP A 148 13.05 6.72 -4.81
C ASP A 148 11.90 7.72 -5.00
N VAL A 149 10.71 7.41 -4.49
CA VAL A 149 9.51 8.19 -4.76
C VAL A 149 8.49 8.10 -3.61
N ALA A 150 7.80 9.20 -3.36
CA ALA A 150 6.56 9.22 -2.60
C ALA A 150 5.39 9.56 -3.53
N VAL A 151 4.30 8.79 -3.44
CA VAL A 151 3.14 8.93 -4.31
C VAL A 151 1.87 9.05 -3.48
N SER A 152 1.00 10.00 -3.83
CA SER A 152 -0.42 9.97 -3.45
C SER A 152 -1.26 9.65 -4.66
N LEU A 153 -2.17 8.68 -4.54
CA LEU A 153 -3.06 8.27 -5.63
C LEU A 153 -4.23 9.25 -5.82
N TYR A 154 -4.67 9.89 -4.74
CA TYR A 154 -5.82 10.81 -4.71
C TYR A 154 -5.51 12.09 -3.94
N PRO A 155 -4.49 12.86 -4.36
CA PRO A 155 -4.04 14.02 -3.62
C PRO A 155 -5.08 15.15 -3.59
N LYS A 156 -5.80 15.39 -4.70
CA LYS A 156 -6.82 16.45 -4.76
C LYS A 156 -7.96 16.18 -3.77
N ALA A 157 -8.47 14.95 -3.73
CA ALA A 157 -9.43 14.54 -2.70
C ALA A 157 -8.83 14.69 -1.28
N THR A 158 -7.66 14.08 -1.05
CA THR A 158 -7.09 13.91 0.30
C THR A 158 -6.57 15.22 0.89
N PHE A 159 -5.69 15.94 0.18
CA PHE A 159 -4.97 17.10 0.73
C PHE A 159 -5.61 18.45 0.38
N ASN A 160 -6.25 18.58 -0.78
CA ASN A 160 -6.85 19.86 -1.18
C ASN A 160 -8.27 20.02 -0.65
N LEU A 161 -9.09 18.95 -0.72
CA LEU A 161 -10.52 19.02 -0.40
C LEU A 161 -10.87 18.42 0.96
N GLY A 162 -9.96 17.69 1.61
CA GLY A 162 -10.24 17.01 2.88
C GLY A 162 -11.33 15.95 2.73
N ILE A 163 -11.36 15.25 1.59
CA ILE A 163 -12.37 14.25 1.22
C ILE A 163 -11.78 12.85 1.42
N ASN A 164 -12.54 12.00 2.11
CA ASN A 164 -12.29 10.57 2.19
C ASN A 164 -13.40 9.82 1.45
N CYS A 165 -13.13 9.37 0.23
CA CYS A 165 -14.07 8.49 -0.47
C CYS A 165 -13.96 7.08 0.10
N ALA A 166 -15.09 6.47 0.44
CA ALA A 166 -15.15 5.11 0.98
C ALA A 166 -15.16 4.06 -0.12
N LYS A 167 -14.51 2.93 0.15
CA LYS A 167 -14.71 1.69 -0.60
C LYS A 167 -16.09 1.14 -0.27
N PHE A 168 -16.69 0.45 -1.24
CA PHE A 168 -17.87 -0.39 -1.05
C PHE A 168 -17.50 -1.62 -0.20
N ASP A 169 -17.53 -1.40 1.12
CA ASP A 169 -17.25 -2.38 2.17
C ASP A 169 -17.89 -1.87 3.46
N ASP A 170 -18.88 -2.60 3.98
CA ASP A 170 -19.65 -2.26 5.17
C ASP A 170 -19.22 -3.09 6.39
N CYS A 171 -18.16 -3.90 6.29
CA CYS A 171 -17.69 -4.65 7.44
C CYS A 171 -17.25 -3.72 8.58
N HIS A 172 -17.37 -4.18 9.82
CA HIS A 172 -17.06 -3.38 11.02
C HIS A 172 -15.63 -2.81 11.00
N ALA A 173 -14.67 -3.60 10.48
CA ALA A 173 -13.28 -3.19 10.29
C ALA A 173 -13.14 -1.99 9.34
N ALA A 174 -13.86 -2.03 8.21
CA ALA A 174 -13.88 -0.95 7.24
C ALA A 174 -14.49 0.32 7.82
N ILE A 175 -15.61 0.21 8.53
CA ILE A 175 -16.26 1.35 9.22
C ILE A 175 -15.31 2.00 10.23
N THR A 176 -14.66 1.17 11.06
CA THR A 176 -13.73 1.64 12.09
C THR A 176 -12.51 2.33 11.49
N SER A 177 -11.92 1.72 10.46
CA SER A 177 -10.76 2.27 9.74
C SER A 177 -11.08 3.60 9.06
N ARG A 178 -12.26 3.75 8.47
CA ARG A 178 -12.72 5.01 7.87
C ARG A 178 -12.91 6.11 8.91
N SER A 179 -13.53 5.75 10.03
CA SER A 179 -13.83 6.68 11.13
C SER A 179 -12.56 7.31 11.75
N LYS A 180 -11.42 6.60 11.70
CA LYS A 180 -10.11 7.13 12.09
C LYS A 180 -9.78 8.45 11.38
N TYR A 181 -10.04 8.54 10.08
CA TYR A 181 -9.75 9.73 9.29
C TYR A 181 -10.81 10.83 9.46
N THR A 182 -12.07 10.48 9.68
CA THR A 182 -13.12 11.48 9.97
C THR A 182 -12.86 12.25 11.27
N LYS A 183 -12.28 11.60 12.28
CA LYS A 183 -11.80 12.28 13.51
C LYS A 183 -10.71 13.33 13.26
N HIS A 184 -10.04 13.26 12.12
CA HIS A 184 -8.99 14.17 11.70
C HIS A 184 -9.45 15.09 10.55
N SER A 185 -10.74 15.42 10.53
CA SER A 185 -11.35 16.40 9.61
C SER A 185 -11.43 16.00 8.13
N TRP A 186 -11.23 14.71 7.80
CA TRP A 186 -11.59 14.21 6.48
C TRP A 186 -13.07 13.84 6.40
N ASN A 187 -13.82 14.56 5.58
CA ASN A 187 -15.24 14.31 5.35
C ASN A 187 -15.41 12.99 4.60
N LEU A 188 -16.18 12.05 5.16
CA LEU A 188 -16.42 10.75 4.55
C LEU A 188 -17.51 10.85 3.48
N PHE A 189 -17.20 10.44 2.26
CA PHE A 189 -18.15 10.37 1.15
C PHE A 189 -18.32 8.94 0.68
N LEU A 190 -19.58 8.53 0.57
CA LEU A 190 -19.96 7.31 -0.15
C LEU A 190 -20.29 7.62 -1.62
N ASP A 191 -20.59 8.88 -1.92
CA ASP A 191 -21.14 9.27 -3.21
C ASP A 191 -20.07 9.78 -4.20
N SER A 192 -19.99 9.14 -5.36
CA SER A 192 -19.09 9.53 -6.45
C SER A 192 -19.40 10.91 -7.04
N SER A 193 -20.67 11.32 -7.01
CA SER A 193 -21.18 12.58 -7.55
C SER A 193 -21.03 13.75 -6.58
N ALA A 194 -20.93 13.45 -5.28
CA ALA A 194 -20.83 14.47 -4.23
C ALA A 194 -19.49 15.23 -4.22
N ALA A 195 -18.51 14.78 -5.02
CA ALA A 195 -17.21 15.42 -5.14
C ALA A 195 -16.72 15.44 -6.60
N ALA A 196 -17.47 16.10 -7.48
CA ALA A 196 -17.16 16.21 -8.92
C ALA A 196 -15.70 16.63 -9.20
N ASP A 197 -15.09 17.41 -8.31
CA ASP A 197 -13.72 17.89 -8.43
C ASP A 197 -12.65 16.99 -7.79
N ALA A 198 -12.99 15.89 -7.11
CA ALA A 198 -12.03 15.11 -6.32
C ALA A 198 -11.17 14.11 -7.13
N ASP A 199 -11.29 14.09 -8.47
CA ASP A 199 -10.60 13.14 -9.36
C ASP A 199 -10.87 11.65 -9.02
N LEU A 200 -12.11 11.40 -8.57
CA LEU A 200 -12.66 10.08 -8.21
C LEU A 200 -13.57 9.51 -9.30
N ARG A 201 -13.42 9.98 -10.53
CA ARG A 201 -14.25 9.52 -11.66
C ARG A 201 -13.88 8.11 -12.06
N ASP A 202 -14.83 7.43 -12.69
CA ASP A 202 -14.63 6.14 -13.37
C ASP A 202 -13.81 6.34 -14.64
N VAL A 203 -12.51 6.52 -14.43
CA VAL A 203 -11.50 6.66 -15.47
C VAL A 203 -10.33 5.76 -15.16
N GLU A 204 -9.62 5.36 -16.20
CA GLU A 204 -8.37 4.63 -16.02
C GLU A 204 -7.32 5.48 -15.34
N ARG A 205 -6.73 4.92 -14.28
CA ARG A 205 -5.68 5.51 -13.46
C ARG A 205 -4.44 4.63 -13.52
N TYR A 206 -3.28 5.26 -13.39
CA TYR A 206 -2.01 4.55 -13.24
C TYR A 206 -1.04 5.38 -12.40
N ILE A 207 -0.05 4.71 -11.81
CA ILE A 207 0.96 5.40 -11.01
C ILE A 207 1.70 6.43 -11.88
N GLY A 208 1.59 7.70 -11.49
CA GLY A 208 2.21 8.83 -12.18
C GLY A 208 1.34 9.48 -13.26
N ASP A 209 0.06 9.15 -13.35
CA ASP A 209 -0.87 9.96 -14.12
C ASP A 209 -0.98 11.40 -13.56
N ARG A 210 -1.61 12.28 -14.34
CA ARG A 210 -1.77 13.71 -13.99
C ARG A 210 -2.57 13.97 -12.71
N HIS A 211 -3.23 12.95 -12.17
CA HIS A 211 -4.08 13.03 -10.99
C HIS A 211 -3.35 12.52 -9.74
N CYS A 212 -2.17 11.91 -9.88
CA CYS A 212 -1.29 11.55 -8.77
C CYS A 212 -0.41 12.73 -8.36
N TRP A 213 0.02 12.75 -7.10
CA TRP A 213 1.23 13.48 -6.72
C TRP A 213 2.38 12.51 -6.74
N VAL A 214 3.47 12.88 -7.43
CA VAL A 214 4.70 12.10 -7.51
C VAL A 214 5.85 12.99 -7.06
N ILE A 215 6.44 12.65 -5.91
CA ILE A 215 7.52 13.42 -5.30
C ILE A 215 8.77 12.55 -5.32
N LYS A 216 9.77 12.98 -6.09
CA LYS A 216 11.07 12.29 -6.15
C LYS A 216 11.79 12.41 -4.81
N LEU A 217 12.35 11.31 -4.34
CA LEU A 217 13.19 11.26 -3.15
C LEU A 217 14.67 11.20 -3.56
N PRO A 218 15.59 11.70 -2.71
CA PRO A 218 17.02 11.57 -2.96
C PRO A 218 17.43 10.10 -3.11
N LYS A 219 18.09 9.75 -4.21
CA LYS A 219 18.62 8.40 -4.43
C LYS A 219 19.89 8.18 -3.60
N LEU A 220 20.17 6.93 -3.24
CA LEU A 220 21.39 6.58 -2.49
C LEU A 220 22.68 6.72 -3.30
N HIS A 221 22.61 6.56 -4.63
CA HIS A 221 23.78 6.62 -5.51
C HIS A 221 23.47 7.52 -6.72
N ASP A 222 24.30 8.54 -6.93
CA ASP A 222 24.21 9.52 -8.03
C ASP A 222 24.87 9.03 -9.34
N ARG A 223 25.32 7.77 -9.40
CA ARG A 223 26.10 7.27 -10.54
C ARG A 223 25.19 6.91 -11.73
N HIS A 224 24.99 7.91 -12.58
CA HIS A 224 24.55 7.83 -13.98
C HIS A 224 23.12 7.33 -14.21
N ASP A 225 22.12 8.11 -13.78
CA ASP A 225 20.74 7.98 -14.26
C ASP A 225 20.31 9.26 -14.99
N TYR A 226 20.94 9.55 -16.13
CA TYR A 226 20.45 10.56 -17.09
C TYR A 226 19.29 10.04 -17.95
N LEU A 227 18.97 8.75 -17.84
CA LEU A 227 17.79 8.16 -18.47
C LEU A 227 16.66 8.18 -17.45
N ASP A 228 15.47 8.55 -17.91
CA ASP A 228 14.22 8.65 -17.15
C ASP A 228 13.85 7.28 -16.55
N VAL A 229 14.49 6.93 -15.42
CA VAL A 229 14.30 5.63 -14.76
C VAL A 229 12.89 5.62 -14.20
N LYS A 230 12.05 4.79 -14.80
CA LYS A 230 10.73 4.40 -14.28
C LYS A 230 10.86 4.14 -12.77
N HIS A 231 10.04 4.81 -11.97
CA HIS A 231 10.01 4.60 -10.52
C HIS A 231 9.71 3.13 -10.18
N SER A 232 10.17 2.64 -9.03
CA SER A 232 10.01 1.22 -8.66
C SER A 232 8.56 0.76 -8.55
N VAL A 233 7.62 1.70 -8.51
CA VAL A 233 6.17 1.47 -8.41
C VAL A 233 5.43 1.73 -9.72
N ASN A 234 6.15 2.00 -10.82
CA ASN A 234 5.51 2.19 -12.13
C ASN A 234 4.94 0.88 -12.68
N GLY A 235 3.97 0.99 -13.58
CA GLY A 235 3.32 -0.14 -14.24
C GLY A 235 1.97 -0.54 -13.61
N HIS A 236 1.72 -0.15 -12.37
CA HIS A 236 0.43 -0.38 -11.73
C HIS A 236 -0.66 0.55 -12.29
N SER A 237 -1.79 -0.04 -12.69
CA SER A 237 -2.98 0.64 -13.22
C SER A 237 -4.26 0.02 -12.68
N TRP A 238 -5.31 0.84 -12.55
CA TRP A 238 -6.60 0.46 -11.99
C TRP A 238 -7.71 1.40 -12.47
N VAL A 239 -8.94 1.06 -12.13
CA VAL A 239 -10.13 1.88 -12.34
C VAL A 239 -10.94 1.91 -11.04
N LEU A 240 -11.53 3.04 -10.68
CA LEU A 240 -12.56 3.09 -9.64
C LEU A 240 -13.94 3.00 -10.28
N THR A 241 -14.73 2.00 -9.92
CA THR A 241 -16.12 1.86 -10.36
C THR A 241 -17.06 2.03 -9.18
N TYR A 242 -18.32 2.39 -9.45
CA TYR A 242 -19.32 2.64 -8.41
C TYR A 242 -20.55 1.79 -8.70
N PRO A 243 -20.80 0.71 -7.93
CA PRO A 243 -21.94 -0.18 -8.16
C PRO A 243 -23.28 0.58 -8.19
N THR A 244 -23.42 1.54 -7.28
CA THR A 244 -24.44 2.58 -7.33
C THR A 244 -23.80 3.92 -6.93
N PRO A 245 -24.39 5.07 -7.27
CA PRO A 245 -23.82 6.37 -6.93
C PRO A 245 -23.54 6.54 -5.43
N THR A 246 -24.25 5.86 -4.53
CA THR A 246 -24.23 6.10 -3.08
C THR A 246 -23.53 5.03 -2.24
N MET A 247 -22.92 4.00 -2.85
CA MET A 247 -22.37 2.83 -2.12
C MET A 247 -20.85 2.84 -1.96
N GLY A 248 -20.15 3.89 -2.38
CA GLY A 248 -18.69 3.93 -2.39
C GLY A 248 -18.08 3.21 -3.60
N PHE A 249 -16.76 3.27 -3.71
CA PHE A 249 -16.04 2.75 -4.87
C PHE A 249 -15.67 1.28 -4.75
N VAL A 250 -15.48 0.63 -5.89
CA VAL A 250 -14.79 -0.65 -6.04
C VAL A 250 -13.55 -0.41 -6.90
N THR A 251 -12.38 -0.82 -6.42
CA THR A 251 -11.15 -0.76 -7.22
C THR A 251 -11.08 -1.97 -8.14
N CYS A 252 -10.95 -1.73 -9.44
CA CYS A 252 -10.90 -2.76 -10.47
C CYS A 252 -9.50 -2.84 -11.10
N TYR A 253 -8.89 -4.01 -11.00
CA TYR A 253 -7.64 -4.42 -11.67
C TYR A 253 -7.55 -5.95 -11.66
N SER A 254 -6.57 -6.49 -12.39
CA SER A 254 -6.16 -7.89 -12.32
C SER A 254 -4.66 -7.98 -12.08
N SER A 255 -4.19 -9.10 -11.54
CA SER A 255 -2.75 -9.35 -11.37
C SER A 255 -2.14 -9.84 -12.68
N LEU A 256 -1.27 -9.02 -13.26
CA LEU A 256 -0.48 -9.37 -14.44
C LEU A 256 0.88 -9.94 -14.01
N PHE A 257 1.20 -11.14 -14.49
CA PHE A 257 2.49 -11.79 -14.29
C PHE A 257 3.24 -11.79 -15.62
N LEU A 258 4.43 -11.22 -15.64
CA LEU A 258 5.30 -11.23 -16.81
C LEU A 258 6.58 -12.01 -16.47
N PRO A 259 7.08 -12.89 -17.35
CA PRO A 259 8.30 -13.67 -17.10
C PRO A 259 9.53 -12.82 -16.74
N GLN A 260 9.56 -11.57 -17.21
CA GLN A 260 10.65 -10.62 -16.99
C GLN A 260 10.53 -9.86 -15.65
N LEU A 261 9.39 -9.97 -14.96
CA LEU A 261 9.15 -9.28 -13.70
C LEU A 261 9.26 -10.26 -12.53
N ASN A 262 9.95 -9.84 -11.47
CA ASN A 262 10.09 -10.61 -10.24
C ASN A 262 8.83 -10.54 -9.33
N TYR A 263 7.79 -9.84 -9.76
CA TYR A 263 6.57 -9.59 -9.01
C TYR A 263 5.38 -9.34 -9.96
N ALA A 264 4.17 -9.59 -9.47
CA ALA A 264 2.94 -9.27 -10.18
C ALA A 264 2.68 -7.76 -10.21
N VAL A 265 2.01 -7.29 -11.26
CA VAL A 265 1.58 -5.89 -11.40
C VAL A 265 0.06 -5.84 -11.44
N CYS A 266 -0.55 -5.02 -10.58
CA CYS A 266 -1.97 -4.66 -10.70
C CYS A 266 -2.19 -3.91 -12.02
N ALA A 267 -2.95 -4.49 -12.94
CA ALA A 267 -3.20 -3.94 -14.26
C ALA A 267 -4.70 -3.73 -14.51
N SER A 268 -5.06 -2.59 -15.07
CA SER A 268 -6.42 -2.26 -15.49
C SER A 268 -6.91 -3.22 -16.58
N LYS A 269 -8.23 -3.27 -16.80
CA LYS A 269 -8.80 -4.04 -17.90
C LYS A 269 -8.25 -3.62 -19.28
N THR A 270 -7.99 -2.33 -19.48
CA THR A 270 -7.42 -1.82 -20.73
C THR A 270 -6.03 -2.41 -20.96
N VAL A 271 -5.14 -2.31 -19.97
CA VAL A 271 -3.79 -2.88 -20.04
C VAL A 271 -3.85 -4.39 -20.26
N MET A 272 -4.72 -5.09 -19.51
CA MET A 272 -4.89 -6.54 -19.64
C MET A 272 -5.36 -6.97 -21.03
N SER A 273 -6.15 -6.14 -21.72
CA SER A 273 -6.64 -6.47 -23.07
C SER A 273 -5.53 -6.45 -24.15
N LEU A 274 -4.40 -5.80 -23.85
CA LEU A 274 -3.23 -5.75 -24.75
C LEU A 274 -2.35 -7.01 -24.66
N TYR A 275 -2.47 -7.80 -23.58
CA TYR A 275 -1.70 -9.04 -23.40
C TYR A 275 -2.58 -10.25 -23.80
N GLN A 276 -2.12 -11.06 -24.76
CA GLN A 276 -2.85 -12.24 -25.26
C GLN A 276 -3.16 -13.26 -24.14
N ARG A 277 -4.27 -14.01 -24.31
CA ARG A 277 -4.86 -14.92 -23.30
C ARG A 277 -3.92 -15.96 -22.67
N GLU A 278 -2.79 -16.29 -23.29
CA GLU A 278 -1.91 -17.39 -22.86
C GLU A 278 -0.89 -17.01 -21.77
N MET A 279 -0.72 -15.71 -21.46
CA MET A 279 0.19 -15.24 -20.39
C MET A 279 -0.54 -14.64 -19.18
N VAL A 280 -1.86 -14.79 -19.12
CA VAL A 280 -2.71 -14.11 -18.14
C VAL A 280 -3.33 -15.13 -17.18
N SER A 281 -2.88 -15.09 -15.92
CA SER A 281 -3.67 -15.61 -14.80
C SER A 281 -4.85 -14.66 -14.57
N TRP A 282 -6.05 -15.06 -14.98
CA TRP A 282 -7.26 -14.27 -14.75
C TRP A 282 -7.70 -14.39 -13.29
N CYS A 283 -7.24 -13.49 -12.42
CA CYS A 283 -7.99 -13.15 -11.22
C CYS A 283 -9.07 -12.12 -11.61
N CYS A 284 -10.23 -12.62 -12.04
CA CYS A 284 -11.43 -11.82 -12.15
C CYS A 284 -12.09 -11.75 -10.77
N HIS A 285 -11.92 -10.65 -10.04
CA HIS A 285 -12.76 -10.37 -8.88
C HIS A 285 -14.01 -9.64 -9.36
N ILE A 286 -14.88 -10.38 -10.03
CA ILE A 286 -16.29 -10.00 -10.11
C ILE A 286 -16.90 -10.46 -8.79
N LEU A 287 -17.32 -9.49 -7.97
CA LEU A 287 -18.39 -9.73 -7.01
C LEU A 287 -19.62 -10.09 -7.84
N LEU A 288 -19.83 -11.38 -8.10
CA LEU A 288 -21.12 -11.89 -8.52
C LEU A 288 -21.91 -12.18 -7.24
N LEU A 289 -22.90 -11.30 -7.04
CA LEU A 289 -24.03 -11.33 -6.11
C LEU A 289 -23.71 -11.01 -4.64
#